data_AF-A0A7S0X055-F1
#
_entry.id   AF-A0A7S0X055-F1
#
_cell.length_a   1.000
_cell.length_b   1.000
_cell.length_c   1.000
_cell.angle_alpha   90.00
_cell.angle_beta   90.00
_cell.angle_gamma   90.00
#
_symmetry.space_group_name_H-M   'P 1'
#
loop_
_entity.id
_entity.type
_entity.pdbx_description
1 polymer ?
#
loop_
_entity_poly.entity_id
_entity_poly.type
_entity_poly.pdbx_seq_one_letter_code
_entity_poly.pdbx_strand_id
1 'polypeptide(L)'
;ETMTPQIRPKARAPLSKVLLVGGATRMPSVISFIKNMTGIDPEVGVVNPDEAVALGAAVQAGILQGQIKDLMVMDQWQASLMRALAGLSLKNNPEARAAVEQQFDMSGGEVADDEEEAAAALEEEQILARLEAEHQAE
;
A
#
# COMPACT_ATOMS: atom_id res chain seq x y z
N GLU A 1 -8.25 -31.09 -7.10
CA GLU A 1 -8.06 -30.00 -6.11
C GLU A 1 -7.93 -28.69 -6.87
N THR A 2 -8.89 -27.79 -6.73
CA THR A 2 -8.84 -26.47 -7.38
C THR A 2 -7.85 -25.60 -6.61
N MET A 3 -6.66 -25.43 -7.19
CA MET A 3 -5.62 -24.54 -6.70
C MET A 3 -6.22 -23.16 -6.49
N THR A 4 -6.46 -22.78 -5.23
CA THR A 4 -6.93 -21.46 -4.86
C THR A 4 -5.67 -20.65 -4.56
N PRO A 5 -5.19 -19.79 -5.49
CA PRO A 5 -4.03 -18.96 -5.22
C PRO A 5 -4.41 -17.95 -4.14
N GLN A 6 -4.11 -18.27 -2.88
CA GLN A 6 -4.29 -17.35 -1.76
C GLN A 6 -3.02 -16.54 -1.61
N ILE A 7 -2.88 -15.47 -2.41
CA ILE A 7 -1.91 -14.40 -2.17
C ILE A 7 -2.57 -13.45 -1.15
N ARG A 8 -2.86 -13.95 0.05
CA ARG A 8 -3.19 -13.07 1.17
C ARG A 8 -1.86 -12.55 1.70
N PRO A 9 -1.51 -11.25 1.57
CA PRO A 9 -0.43 -10.71 2.38
C PRO A 9 -0.85 -10.89 3.85
N LYS A 10 -0.09 -11.70 4.58
CA LYS A 10 -0.44 -12.20 5.93
C LYS A 10 -0.65 -11.11 6.99
N ALA A 11 -0.35 -9.84 6.69
CA ALA A 11 -0.26 -8.76 7.66
C ALA A 11 -0.91 -7.42 7.21
N ARG A 12 -1.81 -7.40 6.23
CA ARG A 12 -2.46 -6.13 5.80
C ARG A 12 -3.89 -6.00 6.26
N ALA A 13 -4.26 -4.76 6.59
CA ALA A 13 -5.61 -4.30 6.85
C ALA A 13 -6.64 -4.89 5.86
N PRO A 14 -7.86 -5.19 6.31
CA PRO A 14 -8.86 -5.86 5.49
C PRO A 14 -9.12 -5.07 4.19
N LEU A 15 -8.96 -5.75 3.05
CA LEU A 15 -9.44 -5.25 1.76
C LEU A 15 -10.92 -4.90 1.94
N SER A 16 -11.27 -3.63 1.70
CA SER A 16 -12.64 -3.14 1.94
C SER A 16 -13.48 -3.18 0.66
N LYS A 17 -12.87 -2.84 -0.47
CA LYS A 17 -13.55 -2.72 -1.78
C LYS A 17 -12.61 -3.08 -2.92
N VAL A 18 -13.21 -3.53 -4.02
CA VAL A 18 -12.49 -3.83 -5.27
C VAL A 18 -13.15 -3.04 -6.40
N LEU A 19 -12.35 -2.21 -7.07
CA LEU A 19 -12.75 -1.41 -8.24
C LEU A 19 -12.06 -1.95 -9.49
N LEU A 20 -12.79 -2.00 -10.60
CA LEU A 20 -12.29 -2.51 -11.88
C LEU A 20 -12.01 -1.34 -12.83
N VAL A 21 -10.77 -1.24 -13.31
CA VAL A 21 -10.33 -0.17 -14.23
C VAL A 21 -9.63 -0.77 -15.44
N GLY A 22 -9.90 -0.21 -16.63
CA GLY A 22 -9.41 -0.68 -17.93
C GLY A 22 -10.34 -1.68 -18.62
N GLY A 23 -10.49 -1.56 -19.95
CA GLY A 23 -11.45 -2.34 -20.73
C GLY A 23 -11.32 -3.87 -20.62
N ALA A 24 -10.11 -4.39 -20.38
CA ALA A 24 -9.88 -5.82 -20.17
C ALA A 24 -10.62 -6.40 -18.94
N THR A 25 -10.92 -5.56 -17.95
CA THR A 25 -11.65 -5.97 -16.74
C THR A 25 -13.13 -6.28 -16.98
N ARG A 26 -13.66 -5.97 -18.18
CA ARG A 26 -15.02 -6.35 -18.60
C ARG A 26 -15.16 -7.85 -18.88
N MET A 27 -14.05 -8.58 -19.03
CA MET A 27 -14.09 -10.02 -19.28
C MET A 27 -14.62 -10.77 -18.04
N PRO A 28 -15.69 -11.58 -18.16
CA PRO A 28 -16.29 -12.30 -17.02
C PRO A 28 -15.30 -13.20 -16.26
N SER A 29 -14.35 -13.80 -16.98
CA SER A 29 -13.31 -14.64 -16.38
C SER A 29 -12.34 -13.85 -15.49
N VAL A 30 -12.05 -12.58 -15.80
CA VAL A 30 -11.22 -11.70 -14.95
C VAL A 30 -11.98 -11.35 -13.67
N ILE A 31 -13.26 -11.01 -13.79
CA ILE A 31 -14.12 -10.67 -12.65
C ILE A 31 -14.20 -11.87 -11.68
N SER A 32 -14.45 -13.06 -12.22
CA SER A 32 -14.55 -14.30 -11.44
C SER A 32 -13.21 -14.66 -10.78
N PHE A 33 -12.09 -14.47 -11.48
CA PHE A 33 -10.75 -14.66 -10.94
C PHE A 33 -10.47 -13.72 -9.77
N ILE A 34 -10.75 -12.42 -9.93
CA ILE A 34 -10.54 -11.42 -8.88
C ILE A 34 -11.42 -11.73 -7.67
N LYS A 35 -12.69 -12.07 -7.87
CA LYS A 35 -13.60 -12.47 -6.78
C LYS A 35 -13.09 -13.67 -6.01
N ASN A 36 -12.62 -14.71 -6.70
CA ASN A 36 -12.06 -15.90 -6.07
C ASN A 36 -10.74 -15.61 -5.32
N MET A 37 -9.96 -14.64 -5.80
CA MET A 37 -8.67 -14.25 -5.23
C MET A 37 -8.83 -13.34 -4.00
N THR A 38 -9.69 -12.32 -4.07
CA THR A 38 -9.87 -11.32 -3.01
C THR A 38 -10.94 -11.72 -1.99
N GLY A 39 -11.87 -12.61 -2.36
CA GLY A 39 -13.04 -12.97 -1.56
C GLY A 39 -14.11 -11.88 -1.50
N ILE A 40 -13.94 -10.77 -2.24
CA ILE A 40 -14.84 -9.61 -2.24
C ILE A 40 -15.42 -9.45 -3.64
N ASP A 41 -16.72 -9.15 -3.71
CA ASP A 41 -17.36 -8.90 -4.99
C ASP A 41 -16.94 -7.53 -5.54
N PRO A 42 -16.38 -7.45 -6.77
CA PRO A 42 -16.03 -6.19 -7.38
C PRO A 42 -17.26 -5.31 -7.62
N GLU A 43 -17.13 -4.00 -7.39
CA GLU A 43 -18.22 -3.05 -7.64
C GLU A 43 -18.32 -2.72 -9.14
N VAL A 44 -19.19 -3.43 -9.86
CA VAL A 44 -19.42 -3.20 -11.30
C VAL A 44 -20.39 -2.03 -11.49
N GLY A 45 -20.01 -1.06 -12.32
CA GLY A 45 -20.87 0.06 -12.72
C GLY A 45 -20.80 1.32 -11.83
N VAL A 46 -20.15 1.25 -10.67
CA VAL A 46 -19.85 2.45 -9.85
C VAL A 46 -18.79 3.33 -10.52
N VAL A 47 -17.85 2.69 -11.21
CA VAL A 47 -16.75 3.34 -11.93
C VAL A 47 -16.80 2.91 -13.39
N ASN A 48 -16.70 3.86 -14.32
CA ASN A 48 -16.51 3.55 -15.72
C ASN A 48 -15.03 3.18 -15.97
N PRO A 49 -14.70 1.92 -16.32
CA PRO A 49 -13.32 1.46 -16.40
C PRO A 49 -12.49 2.19 -17.46
N ASP A 50 -13.14 2.76 -18.48
CA ASP A 50 -12.45 3.40 -19.60
C ASP A 50 -12.18 4.90 -19.35
N GLU A 51 -12.94 5.53 -18.45
CA GLU A 51 -12.88 6.98 -18.20
C GLU A 51 -12.28 7.33 -16.83
N ALA A 52 -12.27 6.40 -15.88
CA ALA A 52 -11.87 6.64 -14.49
C ALA A 52 -10.48 7.30 -14.36
N VAL A 53 -9.52 6.84 -15.18
CA VAL A 53 -8.14 7.35 -15.14
C VAL A 53 -8.07 8.79 -15.66
N ALA A 54 -8.76 9.08 -16.77
CA ALA A 54 -8.78 10.42 -17.34
C ALA A 54 -9.46 11.43 -16.42
N LEU A 55 -10.57 11.04 -15.78
CA LEU A 55 -11.24 11.85 -14.78
C LEU A 55 -10.35 12.09 -13.56
N GLY A 56 -9.65 11.07 -13.06
CA GLY A 56 -8.69 11.22 -11.98
C GLY A 56 -7.56 12.20 -12.30
N ALA A 57 -7.03 12.15 -13.54
CA ALA A 57 -6.02 13.09 -14.01
C ALA A 57 -6.55 14.54 -14.07
N ALA A 58 -7.80 14.73 -14.52
CA ALA A 58 -8.43 16.05 -14.55
C ALA A 58 -8.63 16.62 -13.13
N VAL A 59 -9.05 15.80 -12.17
CA VAL A 59 -9.14 16.18 -10.75
C VAL A 59 -7.77 16.59 -10.22
N GLN A 60 -6.73 15.78 -10.51
CA GLN A 60 -5.36 16.10 -10.09
C GLN A 60 -4.87 17.43 -10.68
N ALA A 61 -5.20 17.74 -11.93
CA ALA A 61 -4.89 19.03 -12.55
C ALA A 61 -5.61 20.20 -11.85
N GLY A 62 -6.87 20.01 -11.45
CA GLY A 62 -7.64 21.01 -10.69
C GLY A 62 -7.05 21.27 -9.30
N ILE A 63 -6.50 20.25 -8.64
CA ILE A 63 -5.77 20.38 -7.37
C ILE A 63 -4.51 21.22 -7.56
N LEU A 64 -3.71 20.91 -8.59
CA LEU A 64 -2.47 21.66 -8.89
C LEU A 64 -2.73 23.13 -9.27
N GLN A 65 -3.89 23.43 -9.86
CA GLN A 65 -4.32 24.80 -10.15
C GLN A 65 -4.92 25.52 -8.93
N GLY A 66 -5.09 24.84 -7.79
CA GLY A 66 -5.69 25.40 -6.58
C GLY A 66 -7.20 25.62 -6.67
N GLN A 67 -7.87 25.03 -7.66
CA GLN A 67 -9.33 25.10 -7.84
C GLN A 67 -10.05 24.18 -6.86
N ILE A 68 -9.43 23.06 -6.50
CA ILE A 68 -9.93 22.10 -5.52
C ILE A 68 -9.13 22.28 -4.23
N LYS A 69 -9.81 22.65 -3.15
CA LYS A 69 -9.24 22.82 -1.81
C LYS A 69 -9.58 21.59 -0.95
N ASP A 70 -8.80 21.39 0.11
CA ASP A 70 -9.00 20.35 1.13
C ASP A 70 -8.78 18.90 0.68
N LEU A 71 -8.00 18.69 -0.39
CA LEU A 71 -7.60 17.36 -0.85
C LEU A 71 -6.07 17.31 -1.02
N MET A 72 -5.42 16.49 -0.19
CA MET A 72 -3.99 16.20 -0.31
C MET A 72 -3.83 14.83 -0.96
N VAL A 73 -3.22 14.81 -2.14
CA VAL A 73 -2.83 13.58 -2.83
C VAL A 73 -1.33 13.40 -2.61
N MET A 74 -0.95 12.29 -1.97
CA MET A 74 0.44 11.92 -1.73
C MET A 74 0.79 10.70 -2.55
N ASP A 75 1.95 10.75 -3.19
CA ASP A 75 2.54 9.57 -3.82
C ASP A 75 3.06 8.60 -2.75
N GLN A 76 3.26 7.34 -3.12
CA GLN A 76 3.69 6.28 -2.20
C GLN A 76 5.05 6.59 -1.55
N TRP A 77 6.00 7.17 -2.29
CA TRP A 77 7.28 7.60 -1.72
C TRP A 77 7.09 8.75 -0.73
N GLN A 78 6.26 9.74 -1.07
CA GLN A 78 5.97 10.88 -0.21
C GLN A 78 5.31 10.42 1.10
N ALA A 79 4.33 9.53 1.00
CA ALA A 79 3.65 8.94 2.14
C ALA A 79 4.61 8.09 2.98
N SER A 80 5.49 7.29 2.35
CA SER A 80 6.50 6.49 3.07
C SER A 80 7.47 7.36 3.85
N LEU A 81 8.04 8.38 3.21
CA LEU A 81 8.95 9.32 3.85
C LEU A 81 8.29 10.07 5.01
N MET A 82 7.03 10.51 4.84
CA MET A 82 6.28 11.17 5.89
C MET A 82 6.06 10.24 7.09
N ARG A 83 5.69 8.97 6.85
CA ARG A 83 5.55 7.97 7.93
C ARG A 83 6.87 7.73 8.65
N ALA A 84 7.99 7.61 7.93
CA ALA A 84 9.31 7.41 8.52
C ALA A 84 9.74 8.61 9.39
N LEU A 85 9.57 9.84 8.90
CA LEU A 85 9.86 11.06 9.66
C LEU A 85 8.94 11.20 10.88
N ALA A 86 7.65 10.88 10.73
CA ALA A 86 6.71 10.83 11.84
C ALA A 86 7.17 9.80 12.88
N GLY A 87 7.53 8.59 12.48
CA GLY A 87 8.03 7.54 13.38
C GLY A 87 9.28 7.97 14.16
N LEU A 88 10.24 8.63 13.51
CA LEU A 88 11.43 9.17 14.17
C LEU A 88 11.11 10.29 15.17
N SER A 89 10.20 11.20 14.81
CA SER A 89 9.79 12.30 15.70
C SER A 89 9.03 11.78 16.92
N LEU A 90 8.15 10.79 16.70
CA LEU A 90 7.35 10.13 17.73
C LEU A 90 8.20 9.28 18.68
N LYS A 91 9.23 8.59 18.18
CA LYS A 91 10.18 7.84 19.04
C LYS A 91 10.91 8.76 20.02
N ASN A 92 11.17 10.00 19.63
CA ASN A 92 11.88 11.00 20.42
C ASN A 92 10.97 11.83 21.35
N ASN A 93 9.64 11.76 21.20
CA ASN A 93 8.70 12.48 22.05
C ASN A 93 7.43 11.65 22.37
N PRO A 94 7.36 11.00 23.55
CA PRO A 94 6.26 10.10 23.92
C PRO A 94 4.92 10.82 24.15
N GLU A 95 4.92 12.11 24.51
CA GLU A 95 3.67 12.88 24.67
C GLU A 95 3.01 13.15 23.30
N ALA A 96 3.82 13.36 22.26
CA ALA A 96 3.33 13.53 20.90
C ALA A 96 2.73 12.23 20.33
N ARG A 97 3.23 11.06 20.73
CA ARG A 97 2.65 9.75 20.34
C ARG A 97 1.21 9.61 20.82
N ALA A 98 0.97 9.86 22.10
CA ALA A 98 -0.35 9.72 22.68
C ALA A 98 -1.39 10.67 22.06
N ALA A 99 -0.97 11.89 21.69
CA ALA A 99 -1.84 12.86 21.02
C ALA A 99 -2.19 12.44 19.59
N VAL A 100 -1.21 11.95 18.82
CA VAL A 100 -1.43 11.49 17.44
C VAL A 100 -2.34 10.25 17.41
N GLU A 101 -2.18 9.35 18.37
CA GLU A 101 -2.97 8.12 18.48
C GLU A 101 -4.42 8.37 18.93
N GLN A 102 -4.67 9.43 19.71
CA GLN A 102 -6.04 9.86 20.03
C GLN A 102 -6.74 10.57 18.87
N GLN A 103 -5.99 11.23 18.00
CA GLN A 103 -6.53 12.14 16.99
C GLN A 103 -6.69 11.51 15.61
N PHE A 104 -5.92 10.44 15.34
CA PHE A 104 -6.06 9.61 14.15
C PHE A 104 -6.40 8.19 14.58
N ASP A 105 -7.55 7.66 14.12
CA ASP A 105 -7.97 6.29 14.36
C ASP A 105 -7.02 5.30 13.64
N MET A 106 -5.86 5.07 14.27
CA MET A 106 -4.82 4.17 13.80
C MET A 106 -5.05 2.73 14.28
N SER A 107 -6.24 2.42 14.82
CA SER A 107 -6.58 1.11 15.40
C SER A 107 -6.53 -0.09 14.42
N GLY A 108 -6.38 0.17 13.12
CA GLY A 108 -6.23 -0.86 12.09
C GLY A 108 -4.82 -1.03 11.52
N GLY A 109 -3.84 -0.25 11.99
CA GLY A 109 -2.44 -0.44 11.65
C GLY A 109 -1.70 -0.86 12.90
N GLU A 110 -1.44 -2.15 13.06
CA GLU A 110 -0.27 -2.55 13.83
C GLU A 110 0.89 -1.74 13.25
N VAL A 111 1.49 -0.88 14.08
CA VAL A 111 2.87 -0.48 13.85
C VAL A 111 3.58 -1.82 13.90
N ALA A 112 3.84 -2.40 12.73
CA ALA A 112 4.73 -3.55 12.64
C ALA A 112 5.96 -3.12 13.44
N ASP A 113 6.30 -3.88 14.47
CA ASP A 113 7.52 -3.64 15.21
C ASP A 113 8.65 -3.66 14.17
N ASP A 114 9.11 -2.48 13.77
CA ASP A 114 10.11 -2.22 12.71
C ASP A 114 11.45 -2.93 13.01
N GLU A 115 11.57 -3.60 14.15
CA GLU A 115 12.68 -4.49 14.50
C GLU A 115 12.76 -5.72 13.58
N GLU A 116 11.63 -6.25 13.06
CA GLU A 116 11.65 -7.44 12.18
C GLU A 116 12.00 -7.08 10.72
N GLU A 117 11.54 -5.93 10.21
CA GLU A 117 11.84 -5.46 8.84
C GLU A 117 13.28 -4.92 8.73
N ALA A 118 13.80 -4.27 9.79
CA ALA A 118 15.21 -3.88 9.87
C ALA A 118 16.15 -5.07 10.03
N ALA A 119 15.74 -6.13 10.75
CA ALA A 119 16.53 -7.36 10.89
C ALA A 119 16.64 -8.12 9.55
N ALA A 120 15.56 -8.18 8.76
CA ALA A 120 15.56 -8.82 7.45
C ALA A 120 16.49 -8.11 6.44
N ALA A 121 16.52 -6.77 6.45
CA ALA A 121 17.42 -6.00 5.59
C ALA A 121 18.91 -6.21 5.96
N LEU A 122 19.22 -6.36 7.26
CA LEU A 122 20.57 -6.64 7.74
C LEU A 122 21.02 -8.08 7.43
N GLU A 123 20.11 -9.06 7.43
CA GLU A 123 20.42 -10.42 7.01
C GLU A 123 20.70 -10.52 5.50
N GLU A 124 19.93 -9.84 4.64
CA GLU A 124 20.19 -9.82 3.20
C GLU A 124 21.56 -9.21 2.86
N GLU A 125 21.94 -8.12 3.53
CA GLU A 125 23.24 -7.47 3.33
C GLU A 125 24.41 -8.37 3.77
N GLN A 126 24.24 -9.12 4.88
CA GLN A 126 25.22 -10.10 5.35
C GLN A 126 25.36 -11.32 4.42
N ILE A 127 24.25 -11.77 3.83
CA ILE A 127 24.25 -12.88 2.86
C ILE A 127 24.97 -12.46 1.57
N LEU A 128 24.70 -11.26 1.07
CA LEU A 128 25.39 -10.69 -0.10
C LEU A 128 26.89 -10.50 0.16
N ALA A 129 27.28 -9.96 1.31
CA ALA A 129 28.69 -9.81 1.68
C ALA A 129 29.42 -11.16 1.79
N ARG A 130 28.73 -12.21 2.25
CA ARG A 130 29.29 -13.56 2.35
C ARG A 130 29.44 -14.23 0.98
N LEU A 131 28.47 -14.05 0.08
CA LEU A 131 28.54 -14.53 -1.31
C LEU A 131 29.66 -13.86 -2.10
N GLU A 132 29.86 -12.54 -1.91
CA GLU A 132 30.97 -11.81 -2.54
C GLU A 132 32.34 -12.25 -2.02
N ALA A 133 32.45 -12.57 -0.73
CA ALA A 133 33.68 -13.10 -0.15
C ALA A 133 34.01 -14.52 -0.66
N GLU A 134 33.00 -15.37 -0.88
CA GLU A 134 33.19 -16.70 -1.48
C GLU A 134 33.60 -16.60 -2.96
N HIS A 135 33.05 -15.65 -3.71
CA HIS A 135 33.40 -15.43 -5.12
C HIS A 135 34.80 -14.84 -5.36
N GLN A 136 35.41 -14.20 -4.35
CA GLN A 136 36.78 -13.68 -4.41
C GLN A 136 37.84 -14.70 -3.95
N ALA A 137 37.42 -15.84 -3.41
CA ALA A 137 38.29 -16.92 -2.94
C ALA A 137 38.52 -18.03 -3.98
N GLU A 138 37.88 -17.95 -5.16
CA GLU A 138 38.15 -18.76 -6.37
C GLU A 138 39.05 -17.98 -7.36
#